data_AF-A0A0F9F227-F1
#
_entry.id   AF-A0A0F9F227-F1
#
_cell.length_a   1.000
_cell.length_b   1.000
_cell.length_c   1.000
_cell.angle_alpha   90.00
_cell.angle_beta   90.00
_cell.angle_gamma   90.00
#
_symmetry.space_group_name_H-M   'P 1'
#
loop_
_entity.id
_entity.type
_entity.pdbx_description
1 polymer ?
#
loop_
_entity_poly.entity_id
_entity_poly.type
_entity_poly.pdbx_seq_one_letter_code
_entity_poly.pdbx_strand_id
1 'polypeptide(L)'
;MNEEEMRALFLLAGFEISSVYELANEYWPVCEEYSETRRKSPWWLVKTEYGLIKLGWRKRVIEIVWEDTPYRAGKSKLWDGRDIDILTEHEVTKGETYVHAWGYARAVEYLGTLHLRLRQVTHVPDDEKKSPPTKLI
;
A
#
# COMPACT_ATOMS: atom_id res chain seq x y z
N MET A 1 -2.70 15.68 -6.19
CA MET A 1 -2.62 15.11 -4.85
C MET A 1 -1.59 15.89 -4.08
N ASN A 2 -2.04 16.82 -3.25
CA ASN A 2 -1.21 17.44 -2.23
C ASN A 2 -1.10 16.52 -0.99
N GLU A 3 -0.34 16.94 0.02
CA GLU A 3 -0.13 16.14 1.23
C GLU A 3 -1.43 15.92 2.02
N GLU A 4 -2.31 16.92 2.11
CA GLU A 4 -3.58 16.84 2.84
C GLU A 4 -4.51 15.79 2.22
N GLU A 5 -4.64 15.79 0.89
CA GLU A 5 -5.40 14.78 0.14
C GLU A 5 -4.83 13.38 0.39
N MET A 6 -3.51 13.21 0.34
CA MET A 6 -2.86 11.93 0.61
C MET A 6 -3.15 11.46 2.05
N ARG A 7 -2.96 12.33 3.05
CA ARG A 7 -3.22 12.00 4.45
C ARG A 7 -4.66 11.62 4.69
N ALA A 8 -5.61 12.31 4.04
CA ALA A 8 -7.02 11.97 4.11
C ALA A 8 -7.30 10.55 3.58
N LEU A 9 -6.66 10.13 2.49
CA LEU A 9 -6.81 8.77 1.97
C LEU A 9 -6.38 7.71 2.99
N PHE A 10 -5.22 7.89 3.62
CA PHE A 10 -4.70 6.96 4.62
C PHE A 10 -5.54 6.95 5.89
N LEU A 11 -5.96 8.13 6.36
CA LEU A 11 -6.85 8.26 7.51
C LEU A 11 -8.18 7.54 7.29
N LEU A 12 -8.82 7.74 6.13
CA LEU A 12 -10.09 7.09 5.78
C LEU A 12 -9.93 5.58 5.59
N ALA A 13 -8.76 5.11 5.16
CA ALA A 13 -8.42 3.69 5.08
C ALA A 13 -8.04 3.06 6.44
N GLY A 14 -7.89 3.87 7.48
CA GLY A 14 -7.58 3.43 8.84
C GLY A 14 -6.10 3.20 9.11
N PHE A 15 -5.19 3.69 8.26
CA PHE A 15 -3.76 3.61 8.53
C PHE A 15 -3.31 4.69 9.52
N GLU A 16 -2.39 4.32 10.40
CA GLU A 16 -1.55 5.27 11.11
C GLU A 16 -0.31 5.62 10.27
N ILE A 17 0.00 6.91 10.17
CA ILE A 17 1.15 7.43 9.41
C ILE A 17 2.27 7.78 10.39
N SER A 18 3.42 7.10 10.26
CA SER A 18 4.62 7.42 11.03
C SER A 18 5.41 8.58 10.42
N SER A 19 5.58 8.59 9.10
CA SER A 19 6.31 9.63 8.37
C SER A 19 5.87 9.68 6.92
N VAL A 20 6.06 10.83 6.27
CA VAL A 20 5.72 11.05 4.86
C VAL A 20 6.92 11.66 4.15
N TYR A 21 7.14 11.24 2.90
CA TYR A 21 8.17 11.79 2.04
C TYR A 21 7.55 12.15 0.70
N GLU A 22 7.77 13.39 0.26
CA GLU A 22 7.41 13.82 -1.08
C GLU A 22 8.41 13.26 -2.09
N LEU A 23 7.90 12.67 -3.17
CA LEU A 23 8.69 12.17 -4.29
C LEU A 23 8.31 12.93 -5.56
N ALA A 24 9.30 13.19 -6.42
CA ALA A 24 9.01 13.62 -7.78
C ALA A 24 8.15 12.55 -8.48
N ASN A 25 7.13 12.97 -9.25
CA ASN A 25 6.25 12.03 -9.95
C ASN A 25 7.06 11.03 -10.79
N GLU A 26 6.87 9.74 -10.55
CA GLU A 26 7.65 8.66 -11.19
C GLU A 26 7.02 8.17 -12.51
N TYR A 27 5.84 8.66 -12.89
CA TYR A 27 5.22 8.32 -14.15
C TYR A 27 5.87 9.02 -15.35
N TRP A 28 6.23 10.29 -15.19
CA TRP A 28 6.75 11.10 -16.29
C TRP A 28 8.26 10.90 -16.48
N PRO A 29 8.76 10.97 -17.73
CA PRO A 29 10.19 10.86 -18.01
C PRO A 29 11.03 11.88 -17.24
N VAL A 30 12.25 11.48 -16.90
CA VAL A 30 13.25 12.36 -16.28
C VAL A 30 13.91 13.23 -17.36
N CYS A 31 13.23 14.29 -17.78
CA CYS A 31 13.76 15.29 -18.71
C CYS A 31 13.17 16.68 -18.46
N GLU A 32 13.75 17.71 -19.09
CA GLU A 32 13.36 19.10 -18.89
C GLU A 32 11.88 19.35 -19.21
N GLU A 33 11.38 18.75 -20.29
CA GLU A 33 9.99 18.88 -20.76
C GLU A 33 8.96 18.53 -19.67
N TYR A 34 9.25 17.53 -18.84
CA TYR A 34 8.35 17.09 -17.77
C TYR A 34 8.78 17.55 -16.37
N SER A 35 9.84 18.36 -16.25
CA SER A 35 10.42 18.73 -14.96
C SER A 35 9.44 19.51 -14.08
N GLU A 36 8.66 20.41 -14.68
CA GLU A 36 7.60 21.13 -13.97
C GLU A 36 6.43 20.24 -13.61
N THR A 37 5.97 19.40 -14.54
CA THR A 37 4.83 18.49 -14.32
C THR A 37 5.14 17.53 -13.17
N ARG A 38 6.36 16.99 -13.10
CA ARG A 38 6.80 16.12 -12.01
C ARG A 38 6.81 16.81 -10.66
N ARG A 39 7.19 18.09 -10.62
CA ARG A 39 7.17 18.94 -9.41
C ARG A 39 5.76 19.32 -8.97
N LYS A 40 4.86 19.63 -9.91
CA LYS A 40 3.48 20.05 -9.63
C LYS A 40 2.52 18.89 -9.32
N SER A 41 2.96 17.65 -9.52
CA SER A 41 2.13 16.44 -9.29
C SER A 41 2.88 15.37 -8.50
N PRO A 42 3.38 15.69 -7.29
CA PRO A 42 4.23 14.78 -6.54
C PRO A 42 3.54 13.44 -6.25
N TRP A 43 4.36 12.43 -6.07
CA TRP A 43 3.99 11.18 -5.43
C TRP A 43 4.38 11.23 -3.96
N TRP A 44 3.87 10.30 -3.18
CA TRP A 44 4.07 10.23 -1.74
C TRP A 44 4.57 8.86 -1.35
N LEU A 45 5.61 8.81 -0.52
CA LEU A 45 6.08 7.60 0.15
C LEU A 45 5.70 7.71 1.63
N VAL A 46 4.81 6.83 2.07
CA VAL A 46 4.20 6.89 3.39
C VAL A 46 4.71 5.71 4.21
N LYS A 47 5.33 6.00 5.35
CA LYS A 47 5.70 4.96 6.33
C LYS A 47 4.52 4.68 7.24
N THR A 48 4.13 3.41 7.30
CA THR A 48 3.11 2.87 8.21
C THR A 48 3.75 1.85 9.15
N GLU A 49 2.97 1.37 10.12
CA GLU A 49 3.37 0.25 10.99
C GLU A 49 3.67 -1.06 10.21
N TYR A 50 3.14 -1.21 8.98
CA TYR A 50 3.30 -2.42 8.16
C TYR A 50 4.43 -2.34 7.13
N GLY A 51 5.08 -1.17 6.97
CA GLY A 51 6.03 -0.92 5.89
C GLY A 51 5.77 0.38 5.14
N LEU A 52 6.48 0.58 4.03
CA LEU A 52 6.30 1.72 3.13
C LEU A 52 5.18 1.45 2.10
N ILE A 53 4.32 2.45 1.90
CA ILE A 53 3.31 2.48 0.84
C ILE A 53 3.56 3.73 0.01
N LYS A 54 3.74 3.55 -1.30
CA LYS A 54 3.93 4.63 -2.27
C LYS A 54 2.64 4.85 -3.04
N LEU A 55 2.25 6.11 -3.26
CA LEU A 55 1.11 6.44 -4.10
C LEU A 55 1.24 7.78 -4.81
N GLY A 56 0.56 7.91 -5.93
CA GLY A 56 0.43 9.18 -6.61
C GLY A 56 -0.35 9.10 -7.91
N TRP A 57 -0.66 10.25 -8.49
CA TRP A 57 -1.37 10.29 -9.76
C TRP A 57 -0.47 9.85 -10.91
N ARG A 58 -0.92 8.81 -11.61
CA ARG A 58 -0.39 8.29 -12.86
C ARG A 58 -1.37 8.63 -13.99
N LYS A 59 -1.18 9.78 -14.63
CA LYS A 59 -2.10 10.35 -15.64
C LYS A 59 -3.52 10.58 -15.09
N ARG A 60 -4.39 9.57 -15.12
CA ARG A 60 -5.82 9.63 -14.73
C ARG A 60 -6.23 8.64 -13.64
N VAL A 61 -5.28 7.86 -13.14
CA VAL A 61 -5.48 6.90 -12.04
C VAL A 61 -4.49 7.23 -10.93
N ILE A 62 -4.78 6.75 -9.72
CA ILE A 62 -3.85 6.77 -8.60
C ILE A 62 -3.19 5.41 -8.56
N GLU A 63 -1.87 5.37 -8.74
CA GLU A 63 -1.10 4.16 -8.50
C GLU A 63 -0.82 4.03 -7.00
N ILE A 64 -1.05 2.83 -6.45
CA ILE A 64 -0.76 2.48 -5.06
C ILE A 64 0.18 1.28 -5.10
N VAL A 65 1.32 1.36 -4.41
CA VAL A 65 2.38 0.34 -4.38
C VAL A 65 2.75 0.04 -2.93
N TRP A 66 2.82 -1.24 -2.56
CA TRP A 66 3.09 -1.71 -1.19
C TRP A 66 4.18 -2.80 -1.14
N GLU A 67 5.16 -2.71 -2.03
CA GLU A 67 6.25 -3.69 -2.14
C GLU A 67 7.03 -3.93 -0.84
N ASP A 68 7.17 -2.90 0.01
CA ASP A 68 7.86 -2.93 1.30
C ASP A 68 7.00 -3.48 2.46
N THR A 69 5.83 -4.04 2.16
CA THR A 69 4.92 -4.63 3.16
C THR A 69 4.89 -6.16 3.04
N PRO A 70 4.43 -6.93 4.04
CA PRO A 70 4.42 -8.41 3.96
C PRO A 70 3.31 -9.00 3.07
N TYR A 71 2.34 -8.21 2.63
CA TYR A 71 1.23 -8.72 1.81
C TYR A 71 1.57 -8.76 0.31
N ARG A 72 1.21 -9.86 -0.35
CA ARG A 72 1.31 -10.10 -1.79
C ARG A 72 -0.04 -10.61 -2.28
N ALA A 73 -0.73 -9.82 -3.09
CA ALA A 73 -2.07 -10.17 -3.58
C ALA A 73 -2.05 -11.50 -4.34
N GLY A 74 -2.95 -12.41 -3.99
CA GLY A 74 -3.05 -13.74 -4.58
C GLY A 74 -1.96 -14.74 -4.20
N LYS A 75 -1.03 -14.36 -3.30
CA LYS A 75 0.06 -15.23 -2.84
C LYS A 75 0.14 -15.37 -1.31
N SER A 76 -0.16 -14.31 -0.58
CA SER A 76 -0.11 -14.33 0.88
C SER A 76 -1.15 -15.29 1.47
N LYS A 77 -0.78 -15.88 2.60
CA LYS A 77 -1.61 -16.79 3.37
C LYS A 77 -1.79 -16.26 4.78
N LEU A 78 -2.89 -16.64 5.41
CA LEU A 78 -3.10 -16.48 6.85
C LEU A 78 -2.06 -17.32 7.60
N TRP A 79 -1.90 -17.02 8.89
CA TRP A 79 -0.99 -17.74 9.77
C TRP A 79 -1.27 -19.26 9.80
N ASP A 80 -2.51 -19.68 9.59
CA ASP A 80 -2.95 -21.08 9.56
C ASP A 80 -2.84 -21.73 8.16
N GLY A 81 -2.25 -21.04 7.18
CA GLY A 81 -1.99 -21.54 5.83
C GLY A 81 -3.15 -21.37 4.84
N ARG A 82 -4.32 -20.88 5.26
CA ARG A 82 -5.42 -20.53 4.35
C ARG A 82 -5.07 -19.34 3.48
N ASP A 83 -5.65 -19.28 2.29
CA ASP A 83 -5.44 -18.14 1.38
C ASP A 83 -6.07 -16.86 1.94
N ILE A 84 -5.39 -15.74 1.71
CA ILE A 84 -5.95 -14.42 1.95
C ILE A 84 -6.61 -13.94 0.67
N ASP A 85 -7.81 -13.37 0.77
CA ASP A 85 -8.49 -12.88 -0.42
C ASP A 85 -7.65 -11.83 -1.16
N ILE A 86 -7.94 -11.71 -2.44
CA ILE A 86 -7.34 -10.69 -3.30
C ILE A 86 -7.69 -9.27 -2.83
N LEU A 87 -6.88 -8.31 -3.24
CA LEU A 87 -7.10 -6.91 -2.89
C LEU A 87 -8.39 -6.35 -3.51
N THR A 88 -8.71 -6.74 -4.74
CA THR A 88 -9.89 -6.27 -5.46
C THR A 88 -10.27 -7.21 -6.60
N GLU A 89 -11.57 -7.43 -6.79
CA GLU A 89 -12.15 -8.13 -7.94
C GLU A 89 -12.29 -7.23 -9.18
N HIS A 90 -12.09 -5.91 -9.06
CA HIS A 90 -12.27 -5.01 -10.19
C HIS A 90 -11.27 -5.31 -11.32
N GLU A 91 -11.75 -5.15 -12.56
CA GLU A 91 -10.96 -5.20 -13.79
C GLU A 91 -10.15 -3.90 -13.96
N VAL A 92 -9.08 -3.80 -13.17
CA VAL A 92 -8.10 -2.71 -13.19
C VAL A 92 -6.70 -3.26 -13.39
N THR A 93 -5.77 -2.43 -13.82
CA THR A 93 -4.35 -2.80 -13.83
C THR A 93 -3.89 -3.01 -12.39
N LYS A 94 -3.43 -4.23 -12.10
CA LYS A 94 -3.01 -4.67 -10.77
C LYS A 94 -1.93 -5.74 -10.89
N GLY A 95 -1.11 -5.84 -9.85
CA GLY A 95 -0.14 -6.90 -9.64
C GLY A 95 -0.12 -7.32 -8.17
N GLU A 96 0.90 -8.07 -7.78
CA GLU A 96 1.04 -8.60 -6.41
C GLU A 96 1.21 -7.48 -5.37
N THR A 97 1.84 -6.39 -5.76
CA THR A 97 2.26 -5.28 -4.89
C THR A 97 1.80 -3.91 -5.38
N TYR A 98 0.94 -3.84 -6.39
CA TYR A 98 0.41 -2.57 -6.88
C TYR A 98 -1.01 -2.68 -7.44
N VAL A 99 -1.75 -1.56 -7.43
CA VAL A 99 -3.07 -1.42 -8.06
C VAL A 99 -3.28 0.00 -8.60
N HIS A 100 -4.05 0.12 -9.67
CA HIS A 100 -4.50 1.41 -10.21
C HIS A 100 -5.93 1.72 -9.78
N ALA A 101 -6.10 2.79 -8.99
CA ALA A 101 -7.40 3.28 -8.53
C ALA A 101 -7.93 4.41 -9.42
N TRP A 102 -9.19 4.30 -9.84
CA TRP A 102 -9.87 5.35 -10.60
C TRP A 102 -10.48 6.39 -9.66
N GLY A 103 -9.65 7.34 -9.25
CA GLY A 103 -10.04 8.44 -8.36
C GLY A 103 -9.97 8.08 -6.87
N TYR A 104 -10.21 9.10 -6.04
CA TYR A 104 -10.01 9.02 -4.59
C TYR A 104 -10.90 7.99 -3.90
N ALA A 105 -12.17 7.86 -4.30
CA ALA A 105 -13.08 6.88 -3.71
C ALA A 105 -12.54 5.45 -3.83
N ARG A 106 -12.05 5.07 -5.02
CA ARG A 106 -11.43 3.76 -5.24
C ARG A 106 -10.08 3.63 -4.52
N ALA A 107 -9.33 4.72 -4.39
CA ALA A 107 -8.07 4.69 -3.66
C ALA A 107 -8.30 4.41 -2.16
N VAL A 108 -9.30 5.04 -1.54
CA VAL A 108 -9.69 4.75 -0.14
C VAL A 108 -10.12 3.30 0.01
N GLU A 109 -10.97 2.80 -0.88
CA GLU A 109 -11.42 1.40 -0.85
C GLU A 109 -10.24 0.43 -0.91
N TYR A 110 -9.31 0.63 -1.85
CA TYR A 110 -8.16 -0.27 -2.00
C TYR A 110 -7.18 -0.17 -0.85
N LEU A 111 -6.92 1.03 -0.33
CA LEU A 111 -6.10 1.21 0.87
C LEU A 111 -6.76 0.57 2.09
N GLY A 112 -8.08 0.69 2.25
CA GLY A 112 -8.82 0.07 3.34
C GLY A 112 -8.74 -1.45 3.28
N THR A 113 -8.94 -2.04 2.10
CA THR A 113 -8.76 -3.50 1.93
C THR A 113 -7.30 -3.89 2.19
N LEU A 114 -6.32 -3.13 1.68
CA LEU A 114 -4.90 -3.39 1.93
C LEU A 114 -4.59 -3.39 3.43
N HIS A 115 -5.09 -2.42 4.18
CA HIS A 115 -4.94 -2.35 5.64
C HIS A 115 -5.48 -3.61 6.33
N LEU A 116 -6.68 -4.07 5.94
CA LEU A 116 -7.24 -5.33 6.48
C LEU A 116 -6.35 -6.54 6.16
N ARG A 117 -5.83 -6.64 4.93
CA ARG A 117 -4.97 -7.77 4.53
C ARG A 117 -3.63 -7.74 5.26
N LEU A 118 -3.04 -6.58 5.44
CA LEU A 118 -1.81 -6.42 6.19
C LEU A 118 -1.98 -6.86 7.64
N ARG A 119 -3.05 -6.43 8.30
CA ARG A 119 -3.40 -6.89 9.65
C ARG A 119 -3.54 -8.41 9.73
N GLN A 120 -4.14 -9.04 8.74
CA GLN A 120 -4.32 -10.49 8.67
C GLN A 120 -2.98 -11.24 8.53
N VAL A 121 -2.06 -10.73 7.70
CA VAL A 121 -0.73 -11.33 7.51
C VAL A 121 0.17 -11.14 8.73
N THR A 122 0.08 -10.00 9.42
CA THR A 122 0.95 -9.69 10.57
C THR A 122 0.41 -10.19 11.90
N HIS A 123 -0.84 -10.64 11.96
CA HIS A 123 -1.44 -11.14 13.19
C HIS A 123 -0.87 -12.52 13.57
N VAL A 124 -0.16 -12.57 14.69
CA VAL A 124 0.21 -13.81 15.37
C VAL A 124 -0.72 -14.00 16.59
N PRO A 125 -1.49 -15.10 16.69
CA PRO A 125 -2.35 -15.38 17.83
C PRO A 125 -1.59 -15.38 19.16
N ASP A 126 -2.25 -14.95 20.24
CA ASP A 126 -1.62 -14.80 21.56
C ASP A 126 -1.15 -16.12 22.19
N ASP A 127 -1.72 -17.26 21.78
CA ASP A 127 -1.37 -18.58 22.29
C ASP A 127 0.02 -19.06 21.83
N GLU A 128 0.52 -18.58 20.67
CA GLU A 128 1.86 -18.92 20.17
C GLU A 128 2.97 -17.97 20.66
N LYS A 129 2.62 -16.77 21.12
CA LYS A 129 3.61 -15.82 21.72
C LYS A 129 4.25 -16.38 23.00
N LYS A 130 3.68 -17.43 23.59
CA LYS A 130 4.12 -18.06 24.85
C LYS A 130 5.01 -19.29 24.67
N SER A 131 5.22 -19.78 23.44
CA SER A 131 6.02 -20.98 23.20
C SER A 131 7.50 -20.60 22.96
N PRO A 132 8.44 -20.91 23.88
CA PRO A 132 9.85 -20.74 23.60
C PRO A 132 10.28 -21.72 22.50
N PRO A 133 11.34 -21.40 21.71
CA PRO A 133 11.80 -22.28 20.66
C PRO A 133 12.27 -23.61 21.26
N THR A 134 11.51 -24.68 21.02
CA THR A 134 11.93 -26.04 21.30
C THR A 134 13.12 -26.37 20.41
N LYS A 135 14.33 -26.23 20.95
CA LYS A 135 15.54 -26.79 20.33
C LYS A 135 15.43 -28.30 20.42
N LEU A 136 15.01 -28.96 19.34
CA LEU A 136 15.25 -30.38 19.16
C LEU A 136 16.72 -30.54 18.73
N ILE A 137 17.47 -31.25 19.57
CA ILE A 137 18.87 -31.65 19.40
C ILE A 137 18.92 -32.88 18.49
#